data_AF-A0A812JST9-F1
#
_entry.id   AF-A0A812JST9-F1
#
_cell.length_a   1.000
_cell.length_b   1.000
_cell.length_c   1.000
_cell.angle_alpha   90.00
_cell.angle_beta   90.00
_cell.angle_gamma   90.00
#
_symmetry.space_group_name_H-M   'P 1'
#
loop_
_entity.id
_entity.type
_entity.pdbx_description
1 polymer ?
#
loop_
_entity_poly.entity_id
_entity_poly.type
_entity_poly.pdbx_seq_one_letter_code
_entity_poly.pdbx_strand_id
1 'polypeptide(L)'
;MSSPAALERSSRTYTTLEATALHESVPPDRWCVTRSDLKYLGQEVQKGIKGGEIRRPDDGSDDFKVSDTTYGPSIYTVNKQHIMPVTEKFGKVSWALLQHPDGLDCDLFISHAWQEGVFEFLSKVLHSWPANARHAWCCMLANPQNLDIGVLLQSPSSSPFAVALKASTCVLVVPNRHCSIYTRLWCGYEAFRAHEEGKAIFIARAPTSKQLMTVLLWTISAGLAGISMSVCFTGIHDLLENRFVRGLSLCLMTATAFGSVCMEHQMCRKVMNRTGAFMCGSLLYPWKSLTLPDYDERDVFSVAALTPLLHSLFVTGILIFGLLEVDRVNGQSQKEEARQLSRGFQGSIEHAKCSEAADARRIFQEIGQQTSDVDYAIHVLLAAGMSTPTLRTVACAGVDISGAGYTEIAFPCLDLGPFLLHGLLLTAVLSVYVPEIMYRWIPGVVSLCCRFALLAILWCRPQDERCFTLKMMAKMIAMHVGITGPVVVMTKITASSNDYVYLAITLFIMSVHIAMLGFACLGMRRLATFLPAGPCMLQLFLGRGRCSVASAVPGTSPSVPAMEIESDTDPSDSNDSSE
;
A
#
# COMPACT_ATOMS: atom_id res chain seq x y z
N MET A 1 19.70 -2.50 -21.11
CA MET A 1 20.91 -1.80 -21.58
C MET A 1 21.36 -0.87 -20.48
N SER A 2 22.34 -1.29 -19.69
CA SER A 2 23.03 -0.45 -18.69
C SER A 2 23.76 0.66 -19.45
N SER A 3 23.64 1.92 -19.02
CA SER A 3 24.34 3.01 -19.70
C SER A 3 25.85 2.81 -19.55
N PRO A 4 26.64 2.82 -20.64
CA PRO A 4 28.11 2.79 -20.61
C PRO A 4 28.73 3.86 -19.70
N ALA A 5 27.97 4.92 -19.41
CA ALA A 5 28.41 6.05 -18.61
C ALA A 5 28.76 5.72 -17.14
N ALA A 6 28.28 4.61 -16.55
CA ALA A 6 28.63 4.27 -15.17
C ALA A 6 30.08 3.76 -15.03
N LEU A 7 30.57 3.01 -16.03
CA LEU A 7 31.93 2.48 -16.04
C LEU A 7 32.98 3.51 -16.49
N GLU A 8 32.62 4.45 -17.36
CA GLU A 8 33.53 5.55 -17.75
C GLU A 8 33.72 6.60 -16.65
N ARG A 9 32.79 6.72 -15.69
CA ARG A 9 32.81 7.81 -14.68
C ARG A 9 33.84 7.65 -13.56
N SER A 10 34.42 6.46 -13.34
CA SER A 10 35.40 6.24 -12.27
C SER A 10 36.75 5.73 -12.77
N SER A 11 37.32 6.39 -13.78
CA SER A 11 38.75 6.18 -14.12
C SER A 11 39.69 6.69 -13.02
N ARG A 12 39.17 7.46 -12.07
CA ARG A 12 39.93 8.00 -10.94
C ARG A 12 40.10 6.94 -9.85
N THR A 13 41.34 6.53 -9.64
CA THR A 13 41.76 5.79 -8.44
C THR A 13 42.12 6.78 -7.34
N TYR A 14 41.66 6.54 -6.12
CA TYR A 14 42.05 7.32 -4.94
C TYR A 14 43.15 6.60 -4.17
N THR A 15 44.00 7.34 -3.49
CA THR A 15 44.79 6.84 -2.36
C THR A 15 43.92 6.78 -1.09
N THR A 16 44.32 6.00 -0.09
CA THR A 16 43.61 5.95 1.21
C THR A 16 43.48 7.34 1.87
N LEU A 17 44.51 8.17 1.73
CA LEU A 17 44.51 9.54 2.25
C LEU A 17 43.48 10.41 1.51
N GLU A 18 43.44 10.34 0.17
CA GLU A 18 42.45 11.05 -0.62
C GLU A 18 41.02 10.56 -0.36
N ALA A 19 40.81 9.26 -0.18
CA ALA A 19 39.50 8.73 0.17
C ALA A 19 39.05 9.18 1.56
N THR A 20 39.96 9.27 2.53
CA THR A 20 39.66 9.81 3.87
C THR A 20 39.31 11.30 3.75
N ALA A 21 40.13 12.09 3.07
CA ALA A 21 39.86 13.50 2.82
C ALA A 21 38.55 13.73 2.04
N LEU A 22 38.16 12.80 1.17
CA LEU A 22 36.89 12.86 0.45
C LEU A 22 35.70 12.69 1.41
N HIS A 23 35.76 11.75 2.37
CA HIS A 23 34.71 11.60 3.38
C HIS A 23 34.69 12.76 4.39
N GLU A 24 35.82 13.41 4.64
CA GLU A 24 35.87 14.61 5.48
C GLU A 24 35.28 15.84 4.77
N SER A 25 35.48 15.94 3.45
CA SER A 25 35.01 17.09 2.65
C SER A 25 33.57 16.97 2.17
N VAL A 26 33.08 15.75 1.89
CA VAL A 26 31.70 15.50 1.50
C VAL A 26 30.90 15.11 2.75
N PRO A 27 29.86 15.86 3.14
CA PRO A 27 29.15 15.58 4.37
C PRO A 27 28.37 14.24 4.28
N PRO A 28 28.16 13.54 5.41
CA PRO A 28 27.59 12.18 5.39
C PRO A 28 26.18 12.04 4.82
N ASP A 29 25.36 13.09 4.92
CA ASP A 29 24.05 13.19 4.28
C ASP A 29 24.12 13.31 2.76
N ARG A 30 25.32 13.37 2.18
CA ARG A 30 25.54 13.33 0.74
C ARG A 30 26.15 12.02 0.23
N TRP A 31 26.34 11.02 1.09
CA TRP A 31 26.86 9.71 0.70
C TRP A 31 25.74 8.81 0.17
N CYS A 32 25.00 9.29 -0.83
CA CYS A 32 23.80 8.64 -1.34
C CYS A 32 24.04 7.95 -2.69
N VAL A 33 23.12 7.05 -3.02
CA VAL A 33 23.06 6.31 -4.28
C VAL A 33 21.74 6.57 -5.01
N THR A 34 21.76 6.35 -6.31
CA THR A 34 20.58 6.45 -7.20
C THR A 34 19.88 5.09 -7.36
N ARG A 35 18.66 5.11 -7.91
CA ARG A 35 17.97 3.88 -8.35
C ARG A 35 18.79 3.07 -9.36
N SER A 36 19.55 3.75 -10.23
CA SER A 36 20.42 3.09 -11.22
C SER A 36 21.58 2.35 -10.57
N ASP A 37 22.16 2.90 -9.51
CA ASP A 37 23.30 2.30 -8.82
C ASP A 37 22.89 1.00 -8.12
N LEU A 38 21.70 0.97 -7.51
CA LEU A 38 21.15 -0.26 -6.92
C LEU A 38 20.86 -1.34 -7.98
N LYS A 39 20.35 -0.97 -9.15
CA LYS A 39 20.17 -1.92 -10.27
C LYS A 39 21.51 -2.44 -10.78
N TYR A 40 22.52 -1.57 -10.84
CA TYR A 40 23.87 -1.93 -11.24
C TYR A 40 24.50 -2.89 -10.23
N LEU A 41 24.40 -2.61 -8.93
CA LEU A 41 24.84 -3.52 -7.86
C LEU A 41 24.19 -4.90 -8.00
N GLY A 42 22.89 -4.98 -8.26
CA GLY A 42 22.21 -6.25 -8.49
C GLY A 42 22.77 -7.04 -9.68
N GLN A 43 23.14 -6.35 -10.77
CA GLN A 43 23.77 -6.96 -11.93
C GLN A 43 25.19 -7.47 -11.61
N GLU A 44 26.00 -6.66 -10.93
CA GLU A 44 27.36 -7.02 -10.54
C GLU A 44 27.38 -8.19 -9.56
N VAL A 45 26.48 -8.23 -8.57
CA VAL A 45 26.34 -9.37 -7.67
C VAL A 45 25.93 -10.63 -8.44
N GLN A 46 24.95 -10.53 -9.33
CA GLN A 46 24.55 -11.68 -10.14
C GLN A 46 25.68 -12.20 -11.04
N LYS A 47 26.48 -11.28 -11.60
CA LYS A 47 27.67 -11.62 -12.38
C LYS A 47 28.74 -12.28 -11.51
N GLY A 48 29.02 -11.74 -10.33
CA GLY A 48 29.97 -12.29 -9.37
C GLY A 48 29.59 -13.69 -8.90
N ILE A 49 28.29 -13.96 -8.68
CA ILE A 49 27.78 -15.32 -8.37
C ILE A 49 28.04 -16.27 -9.55
N LYS A 50 27.71 -15.87 -10.77
CA LYS A 50 27.93 -16.70 -11.98
C LYS A 50 29.41 -16.95 -12.28
N GLY A 51 30.27 -15.97 -11.99
CA GLY A 51 31.72 -16.08 -12.13
C GLY A 51 32.40 -16.83 -10.99
N GLY A 52 31.66 -17.17 -9.93
CA GLY A 52 32.22 -17.79 -8.73
C GLY A 52 33.12 -16.85 -7.93
N GLU A 53 32.99 -15.53 -8.09
CA GLU A 53 33.63 -14.51 -7.26
C GLU A 53 32.89 -14.35 -5.93
N ILE A 54 31.56 -14.46 -5.97
CA ILE A 54 30.71 -14.48 -4.77
C ILE A 54 30.27 -15.93 -4.52
N ARG A 55 30.74 -16.50 -3.42
CA ARG A 55 30.51 -17.89 -2.99
C ARG A 55 29.84 -17.92 -1.62
N ARG A 56 29.19 -19.05 -1.32
CA ARG A 56 28.72 -19.31 0.05
C ARG A 56 29.92 -19.32 1.01
N PRO A 57 29.83 -18.64 2.15
CA PRO A 57 30.82 -18.78 3.21
C PRO A 57 30.95 -20.23 3.70
N ASP A 58 32.17 -20.68 3.95
CA ASP A 58 32.45 -22.05 4.42
C ASP A 58 31.90 -22.32 5.84
N ASP A 59 31.67 -21.27 6.62
CA ASP A 59 31.12 -21.33 7.99
C ASP A 59 29.60 -21.53 8.04
N GLY A 60 28.93 -21.59 6.88
CA GLY A 60 27.47 -21.75 6.80
C GLY A 60 26.67 -20.54 7.29
N SER A 61 27.32 -19.38 7.49
CA SER A 61 26.63 -18.15 7.90
C SER A 61 25.61 -17.64 6.87
N ASP A 62 25.71 -18.09 5.62
CA ASP A 62 24.84 -17.71 4.52
C ASP A 62 24.69 -18.86 3.50
N ASP A 63 23.54 -19.53 3.53
CA ASP A 63 23.22 -20.67 2.66
C ASP A 63 22.44 -20.28 1.38
N PHE A 64 22.82 -19.18 0.74
CA PHE A 64 22.14 -18.75 -0.50
C PHE A 64 22.42 -19.70 -1.66
N LYS A 65 21.40 -20.07 -2.45
CA LYS A 65 21.60 -20.94 -3.62
C LYS A 65 22.09 -20.12 -4.82
N VAL A 66 23.04 -20.65 -5.59
CA VAL A 66 23.57 -19.99 -6.81
C VAL A 66 22.47 -19.73 -7.85
N SER A 67 21.44 -20.58 -7.88
CA SER A 67 20.26 -20.43 -8.73
C SER A 67 19.18 -19.51 -8.15
N ASP A 68 19.35 -19.03 -6.91
CA ASP A 68 18.38 -18.17 -6.24
C ASP A 68 18.46 -16.75 -6.80
N THR A 69 17.41 -16.37 -7.53
CA THR A 69 17.23 -15.03 -8.08
C THR A 69 16.26 -14.18 -7.28
N THR A 70 15.67 -14.74 -6.22
CA THR A 70 14.67 -14.07 -5.38
C THR A 70 15.31 -13.46 -4.15
N TYR A 71 16.16 -14.22 -3.46
CA TYR A 71 16.77 -13.77 -2.20
C TYR A 71 18.25 -13.43 -2.39
N GLY A 72 19.03 -14.35 -2.96
CA GLY A 72 20.46 -14.15 -3.19
C GLY A 72 21.29 -14.18 -1.89
N PRO A 73 22.59 -13.88 -1.97
CA PRO A 73 23.49 -13.82 -0.81
C PRO A 73 23.05 -12.75 0.18
N SER A 74 23.35 -12.97 1.45
CA SER A 74 23.22 -11.97 2.50
C SER A 74 24.06 -10.73 2.20
N ILE A 75 23.65 -9.59 2.75
CA ILE A 75 24.44 -8.36 2.63
C ILE A 75 25.82 -8.49 3.28
N TYR A 76 25.98 -9.29 4.35
CA TYR A 76 27.32 -9.62 4.89
C TYR A 76 28.23 -10.23 3.82
N THR A 77 27.74 -11.23 3.09
CA THR A 77 28.48 -11.91 2.01
C THR A 77 28.79 -10.93 0.88
N VAL A 78 27.81 -10.16 0.42
CA VAL A 78 28.00 -9.17 -0.66
C VAL A 78 29.01 -8.09 -0.24
N ASN A 79 28.93 -7.61 0.99
CA ASN A 79 29.86 -6.60 1.48
C ASN A 79 31.29 -7.12 1.47
N LYS A 80 31.51 -8.29 2.08
CA LYS A 80 32.84 -8.90 2.23
C LYS A 80 33.46 -9.35 0.91
N GLN A 81 32.66 -9.93 0.01
CA GLN A 81 33.18 -10.57 -1.21
C GLN A 81 33.09 -9.68 -2.45
N HIS A 82 32.32 -8.58 -2.41
CA HIS A 82 32.15 -7.70 -3.56
C HIS A 82 32.40 -6.22 -3.24
N ILE A 83 31.63 -5.63 -2.32
CA ILE A 83 31.71 -4.17 -2.05
C ILE A 83 33.10 -3.79 -1.54
N MET A 84 33.62 -4.49 -0.53
CA MET A 84 34.94 -4.22 0.05
C MET A 84 36.06 -4.46 -0.98
N PRO A 85 36.16 -5.59 -1.70
CA PRO A 85 37.19 -5.79 -2.73
C PRO A 85 37.15 -4.78 -3.87
N VAL A 86 35.96 -4.33 -4.29
CA VAL A 86 35.83 -3.28 -5.31
C VAL A 86 36.35 -1.96 -4.75
N THR A 87 35.82 -1.51 -3.62
CA THR A 87 36.18 -0.20 -3.03
C THR A 87 37.64 -0.12 -2.57
N GLU A 88 38.26 -1.23 -2.15
CA GLU A 88 39.69 -1.30 -1.82
C GLU A 88 40.56 -0.92 -3.01
N LYS A 89 40.23 -1.40 -4.22
CA LYS A 89 40.96 -1.09 -5.46
C LYS A 89 40.91 0.39 -5.83
N PHE A 90 39.93 1.12 -5.29
CA PHE A 90 39.74 2.56 -5.50
C PHE A 90 40.09 3.37 -4.26
N GLY A 91 41.01 2.89 -3.42
CA GLY A 91 41.53 3.66 -2.30
C GLY A 91 40.66 3.66 -1.06
N LYS A 92 39.78 2.67 -0.89
CA LYS A 92 38.89 2.51 0.28
C LYS A 92 37.76 3.54 0.40
N VAL A 93 37.45 4.24 -0.70
CA VAL A 93 36.29 5.13 -0.76
C VAL A 93 34.98 4.34 -0.61
N SER A 94 33.91 4.90 -0.03
CA SER A 94 32.61 4.22 0.02
C SER A 94 32.06 3.98 -1.38
N TRP A 95 31.16 3.01 -1.54
CA TRP A 95 30.54 2.76 -2.84
C TRP A 95 29.78 3.99 -3.34
N ALA A 96 29.08 4.71 -2.46
CA ALA A 96 28.35 5.92 -2.81
C ALA A 96 29.27 7.00 -3.38
N LEU A 97 30.37 7.32 -2.70
CA LEU A 97 31.33 8.34 -3.15
C LEU A 97 32.22 7.87 -4.31
N LEU A 98 32.38 6.55 -4.48
CA LEU A 98 32.99 6.00 -5.70
C LEU A 98 32.15 6.33 -6.94
N GLN A 99 30.82 6.21 -6.83
CA GLN A 99 29.90 6.52 -7.92
C GLN A 99 29.68 8.03 -8.09
N HIS A 100 29.64 8.77 -6.97
CA HIS A 100 29.29 10.20 -6.92
C HIS A 100 30.25 10.96 -6.00
N PRO A 101 31.45 11.32 -6.47
CA PRO A 101 32.48 11.94 -5.63
C PRO A 101 32.08 13.31 -5.08
N ASP A 102 31.18 14.03 -5.75
CA ASP A 102 30.65 15.31 -5.27
C ASP A 102 29.51 15.14 -4.25
N GLY A 103 29.07 13.90 -4.01
CA GLY A 103 27.93 13.55 -3.17
C GLY A 103 26.56 13.93 -3.76
N LEU A 104 25.51 13.28 -3.26
CA LEU A 104 24.12 13.42 -3.69
C LEU A 104 23.22 13.73 -2.51
N ASP A 105 22.29 14.69 -2.62
CA ASP A 105 21.35 15.01 -1.53
C ASP A 105 20.55 13.78 -1.07
N CYS A 106 20.40 13.59 0.24
CA CYS A 106 19.63 12.49 0.81
C CYS A 106 18.12 12.78 0.82
N ASP A 107 17.36 12.14 -0.07
CA ASP A 107 15.88 12.20 -0.04
C ASP A 107 15.28 11.06 0.79
N LEU A 108 15.90 9.87 0.74
CA LEU A 108 15.40 8.62 1.31
C LEU A 108 16.46 7.97 2.21
N PHE A 109 16.13 7.66 3.45
CA PHE A 109 16.99 6.84 4.32
C PHE A 109 16.49 5.39 4.34
N ILE A 110 17.37 4.42 4.06
CA ILE A 110 17.02 2.99 4.06
C ILE A 110 17.51 2.32 5.34
N SER A 111 16.56 1.84 6.14
CA SER A 111 16.82 1.05 7.36
C SER A 111 16.64 -0.44 7.06
N HIS A 112 17.65 -1.26 7.34
CA HIS A 112 17.69 -2.65 6.87
C HIS A 112 18.59 -3.57 7.71
N ALA A 113 18.43 -4.89 7.54
CA ALA A 113 19.23 -5.89 8.23
C ALA A 113 20.32 -6.48 7.33
N TRP A 114 21.52 -6.70 7.87
CA TRP A 114 22.63 -7.25 7.08
C TRP A 114 22.50 -8.75 6.76
N GLN A 115 21.63 -9.47 7.48
CA GLN A 115 21.33 -10.88 7.20
C GLN A 115 20.34 -11.06 6.03
N GLU A 116 19.75 -9.99 5.51
CA GLU A 116 18.80 -10.10 4.42
C GLU A 116 19.47 -10.46 3.09
N GLY A 117 18.75 -11.18 2.24
CA GLY A 117 19.21 -11.49 0.88
C GLY A 117 19.23 -10.22 0.03
N VAL A 118 20.32 -9.97 -0.67
CA VAL A 118 20.52 -8.75 -1.46
C VAL A 118 19.51 -8.60 -2.60
N PHE A 119 19.04 -9.68 -3.23
CA PHE A 119 18.03 -9.59 -4.29
C PHE A 119 16.64 -9.29 -3.72
N GLU A 120 16.33 -9.83 -2.55
CA GLU A 120 15.11 -9.50 -1.82
C GLU A 120 15.11 -8.00 -1.45
N PHE A 121 16.21 -7.54 -0.83
CA PHE A 121 16.43 -6.14 -0.49
C PHE A 121 16.27 -5.21 -1.71
N LEU A 122 17.02 -5.48 -2.79
CA LEU A 122 16.99 -4.64 -4.00
C LEU A 122 15.60 -4.61 -4.62
N SER A 123 14.92 -5.76 -4.69
CA SER A 123 13.56 -5.88 -5.22
C SER A 123 12.57 -5.02 -4.43
N LYS A 124 12.59 -5.13 -3.09
CA LYS A 124 11.70 -4.37 -2.19
C LYS A 124 11.98 -2.88 -2.22
N VAL A 125 13.25 -2.48 -2.16
CA VAL A 125 13.67 -1.07 -2.22
C VAL A 125 13.30 -0.45 -3.55
N LEU A 126 13.63 -1.08 -4.68
CA LEU A 126 13.32 -0.53 -6.00
C LEU A 126 11.81 -0.44 -6.26
N HIS A 127 11.03 -1.40 -5.76
CA HIS A 127 9.57 -1.37 -5.87
C HIS A 127 8.94 -0.27 -5.01
N SER A 128 9.48 -0.05 -3.80
CA SER A 128 8.90 0.84 -2.79
C SER A 128 9.51 2.24 -2.78
N TRP A 129 10.41 2.53 -3.72
CA TRP A 129 11.10 3.80 -3.79
C TRP A 129 10.11 4.95 -4.03
N PRO A 130 9.98 5.94 -3.13
CA PRO A 130 9.02 7.03 -3.25
C PRO A 130 9.18 7.82 -4.56
N ALA A 131 8.07 8.17 -5.22
CA ALA A 131 8.12 8.80 -6.55
C ALA A 131 8.89 10.14 -6.57
N ASN A 132 8.91 10.86 -5.45
CA ASN A 132 9.58 12.14 -5.27
C ASN A 132 11.04 12.03 -4.77
N ALA A 133 11.50 10.84 -4.36
CA ALA A 133 12.87 10.63 -3.91
C ALA A 133 13.79 10.35 -5.10
N ARG A 134 14.91 11.05 -5.21
CA ARG A 134 15.91 10.87 -6.28
C ARG A 134 17.07 10.00 -5.81
N HIS A 135 17.53 10.21 -4.57
CA HIS A 135 18.67 9.48 -4.01
C HIS A 135 18.33 8.86 -2.66
N ALA A 136 19.06 7.82 -2.30
CA ALA A 136 18.90 7.11 -1.06
C ALA A 136 20.23 6.91 -0.34
N TRP A 137 20.20 7.04 0.98
CA TRP A 137 21.28 6.64 1.87
C TRP A 137 21.05 5.20 2.34
N CYS A 138 22.07 4.35 2.25
CA CYS A 138 22.03 2.94 2.66
C CYS A 138 23.38 2.53 3.24
N CYS A 139 23.40 2.02 4.47
CA CYS A 139 24.65 1.91 5.25
C CYS A 139 25.72 1.03 4.61
N MET A 140 25.34 -0.06 3.92
CA MET A 140 26.30 -0.94 3.24
C MET A 140 27.02 -0.26 2.05
N LEU A 141 26.42 0.80 1.48
CA LEU A 141 26.98 1.52 0.32
C LEU A 141 27.56 2.88 0.69
N ALA A 142 26.97 3.55 1.67
CA ALA A 142 27.31 4.90 2.07
C ALA A 142 28.57 4.95 2.94
N ASN A 143 28.71 4.02 3.89
CA ASN A 143 29.84 4.02 4.81
C ASN A 143 31.09 3.44 4.11
N PRO A 144 32.30 3.95 4.43
CA PRO A 144 33.55 3.43 3.90
C PRO A 144 33.91 2.08 4.55
N GLN A 145 33.46 0.99 3.94
CA GLN A 145 33.53 -0.37 4.51
C GLN A 145 34.96 -0.89 4.77
N ASN A 146 35.97 -0.30 4.11
CA ASN A 146 37.39 -0.64 4.29
C ASN A 146 38.15 0.32 5.24
N LEU A 147 37.49 1.37 5.73
CA LEU A 147 38.04 2.27 6.75
C LEU A 147 37.54 1.87 8.14
N ASP A 148 38.10 2.50 9.18
CA ASP A 148 37.65 2.29 10.56
C ASP A 148 36.30 2.98 10.80
N ILE A 149 35.22 2.25 10.50
CA ILE A 149 33.86 2.70 10.75
C ILE A 149 33.57 2.89 12.25
N GLY A 150 34.33 2.24 13.14
CA GLY A 150 34.15 2.34 14.58
C GLY A 150 34.35 3.77 15.08
N VAL A 151 35.31 4.50 14.50
CA VAL A 151 35.55 5.93 14.77
C VAL A 151 34.33 6.77 14.39
N LEU A 152 33.70 6.47 13.25
CA LEU A 152 32.50 7.18 12.78
C LEU A 152 31.25 6.90 13.64
N LEU A 153 31.26 5.81 14.42
CA LEU A 153 30.15 5.35 15.26
C LEU A 153 30.36 5.67 16.76
N GLN A 154 31.42 6.40 17.11
CA GLN A 154 31.71 6.76 18.51
C GLN A 154 30.62 7.63 19.13
N SER A 155 29.95 8.47 18.35
CA SER A 155 28.85 9.31 18.82
C SER A 155 27.62 9.04 17.94
N PRO A 156 26.59 8.32 18.45
CA PRO A 156 25.43 7.95 17.64
C PRO A 156 24.76 9.17 16.98
N SER A 157 24.53 10.27 17.71
CA SER A 157 23.91 11.49 17.19
C SER A 157 24.67 12.18 16.06
N SER A 158 26.01 12.09 16.04
CA SER A 158 26.86 12.70 15.01
C SER A 158 27.40 11.70 14.00
N SER A 159 26.94 10.45 14.06
CA SER A 159 27.33 9.42 13.14
C SER A 159 26.86 9.74 11.71
N PRO A 160 27.49 9.17 10.68
CA PRO A 160 27.07 9.34 9.29
C PRO A 160 25.58 9.08 9.04
N PHE A 161 25.04 8.04 9.68
CA PHE A 161 23.67 7.63 9.47
C PHE A 161 22.68 8.58 10.19
N ALA A 162 23.01 9.12 11.38
CA ALA A 162 22.15 10.09 12.06
C ALA A 162 22.07 11.41 11.29
N VAL A 163 23.19 11.85 10.72
CA VAL A 163 23.27 13.04 9.85
C VAL A 163 22.42 12.84 8.59
N ALA A 164 22.58 11.71 7.90
CA ALA A 164 21.79 11.38 6.71
C ALA A 164 20.30 11.22 7.00
N LEU A 165 19.92 10.58 8.11
CA LEU A 165 18.52 10.40 8.49
C LEU A 165 17.86 11.76 8.76
N LYS A 166 18.56 12.66 9.46
CA LYS A 166 18.08 14.03 9.69
C LYS A 166 17.82 14.78 8.39
N ALA A 167 18.71 14.66 7.42
CA ALA A 167 18.57 15.27 6.10
C ALA A 167 17.45 14.64 5.25
N SER A 168 17.17 13.35 5.42
CA SER A 168 16.19 12.61 4.61
C SER A 168 14.76 13.14 4.75
N THR A 169 13.94 12.96 3.72
CA THR A 169 12.50 13.31 3.77
C THR A 169 11.70 12.20 4.45
N CYS A 170 12.09 10.94 4.26
CA CYS A 170 11.45 9.79 4.85
C CYS A 170 12.40 8.61 5.03
N VAL A 171 11.95 7.64 5.84
CA VAL A 171 12.64 6.38 6.11
C VAL A 171 11.90 5.23 5.45
N LEU A 172 12.62 4.37 4.75
CA LEU A 172 12.13 3.11 4.20
C LEU A 172 12.76 1.95 4.97
N VAL A 173 11.93 1.23 5.72
CA VAL A 173 12.28 0.03 6.48
C VAL A 173 12.12 -1.18 5.59
N VAL A 174 13.17 -1.97 5.43
CA VAL A 174 13.16 -3.16 4.58
C VAL A 174 12.98 -4.42 5.43
N PRO A 175 11.77 -5.01 5.49
CA PRO A 175 11.56 -6.29 6.12
C PRO A 175 12.24 -7.40 5.31
N ASN A 176 12.61 -8.48 6.00
CA ASN A 176 13.22 -9.65 5.39
C ASN A 176 12.71 -10.93 6.05
N ARG A 177 12.88 -12.07 5.40
CA ARG A 177 12.42 -13.37 5.91
C ARG A 177 13.15 -13.90 7.15
N HIS A 178 14.38 -13.44 7.42
CA HIS A 178 15.26 -14.05 8.43
C HIS A 178 14.92 -13.57 9.84
N CYS A 179 14.87 -12.26 10.05
CA CYS A 179 14.53 -11.66 11.33
C CYS A 179 14.01 -10.23 11.18
N SER A 180 13.28 -9.75 12.18
CA SER A 180 12.95 -8.34 12.31
C SER A 180 14.24 -7.51 12.37
N ILE A 181 14.29 -6.42 11.61
CA ILE A 181 15.42 -5.48 11.68
C ILE A 181 15.54 -4.86 13.07
N TYR A 182 14.44 -4.75 13.82
CA TYR A 182 14.41 -4.21 15.18
C TYR A 182 14.93 -5.17 16.25
N THR A 183 15.34 -6.38 15.86
CA THR A 183 16.22 -7.19 16.70
C THR A 183 17.66 -6.64 16.73
N ARG A 184 17.99 -5.65 15.90
CA ARG A 184 19.29 -4.97 15.84
C ARG A 184 19.17 -3.55 16.41
N LEU A 185 20.01 -3.24 17.40
CA LEU A 185 19.90 -2.00 18.16
C LEU A 185 20.13 -0.75 17.32
N TRP A 186 21.03 -0.79 16.33
CA TRP A 186 21.21 0.33 15.40
C TRP A 186 19.94 0.65 14.59
N CYS A 187 19.17 -0.36 14.17
CA CYS A 187 17.88 -0.14 13.49
C CYS A 187 16.82 0.42 14.45
N GLY A 188 16.86 0.02 15.72
CA GLY A 188 16.05 0.65 16.78
C GLY A 188 16.40 2.13 16.98
N TYR A 189 17.69 2.47 16.96
CA TYR A 189 18.16 3.85 17.03
C TYR A 189 17.80 4.68 15.78
N GLU A 190 17.80 4.09 14.59
CA GLU A 190 17.27 4.72 13.37
C GLU A 190 15.78 5.06 13.52
N ALA A 191 14.98 4.16 14.11
CA ALA A 191 13.56 4.44 14.41
C ALA A 191 13.39 5.56 15.45
N PHE A 192 14.26 5.61 16.48
CA PHE A 192 14.31 6.71 17.44
C PHE A 192 14.58 8.06 16.75
N ARG A 193 15.63 8.15 15.94
CA ARG A 193 15.98 9.39 15.23
C ARG A 193 14.88 9.78 14.24
N ALA A 194 14.25 8.82 13.57
CA ALA A 194 13.09 9.09 12.71
C ALA A 194 11.87 9.58 13.49
N HIS A 195 11.68 9.12 14.73
CA HIS A 195 10.66 9.62 15.63
C HIS A 195 10.92 11.07 16.03
N GLU A 196 12.10 11.36 16.57
CA GLU A 196 12.46 12.71 17.04
C GLU A 196 12.39 13.75 15.91
N GLU A 197 12.84 13.39 14.71
CA GLU A 197 12.84 14.29 13.56
C GLU A 197 11.47 14.32 12.84
N GLY A 198 10.43 13.67 13.39
CA GLY A 198 9.08 13.67 12.86
C GLY A 198 8.94 13.04 11.47
N LYS A 199 9.87 12.17 11.08
CA LYS A 199 9.90 11.55 9.74
C LYS A 199 8.78 10.54 9.57
N ALA A 200 8.32 10.38 8.33
CA ALA A 200 7.48 9.27 7.94
C ALA A 200 8.35 8.02 7.73
N ILE A 201 7.93 6.91 8.33
CA ILE A 201 8.58 5.60 8.22
C ILE A 201 7.66 4.67 7.42
N PHE A 202 8.13 4.09 6.33
CA PHE A 202 7.37 3.19 5.46
C PHE A 202 7.96 1.79 5.46
N ILE A 203 7.10 0.77 5.36
CA ILE A 203 7.56 -0.62 5.13
C ILE A 203 7.74 -0.85 3.62
N ALA A 204 8.91 -1.33 3.22
CA ALA A 204 9.17 -1.77 1.85
C ALA A 204 8.39 -3.05 1.54
N ARG A 205 7.87 -3.13 0.32
CA ARG A 205 7.04 -4.22 -0.19
C ARG A 205 7.71 -4.91 -1.36
N ALA A 206 7.55 -6.24 -1.43
CA ALA A 206 7.90 -6.99 -2.62
C ALA A 206 6.94 -6.67 -3.79
N PRO A 207 7.42 -6.71 -5.05
CA PRO A 207 6.55 -6.52 -6.21
C PRO A 207 5.52 -7.66 -6.33
N THR A 208 4.23 -7.31 -6.38
CA THR A 208 3.11 -8.26 -6.48
C THR A 208 2.62 -8.52 -7.91
N SER A 209 3.33 -8.03 -8.93
CA SER A 209 2.85 -8.02 -10.33
C SER A 209 2.41 -9.38 -10.87
N LYS A 210 3.17 -10.46 -10.59
CA LYS A 210 2.81 -11.82 -11.00
C LYS A 210 1.52 -12.31 -10.34
N GLN A 211 1.39 -12.09 -9.03
CA GLN A 211 0.19 -12.46 -8.27
C GLN A 211 -1.02 -11.68 -8.77
N LEU A 212 -0.85 -10.37 -8.99
CA LEU A 212 -1.88 -9.49 -9.54
C LEU A 212 -2.36 -9.97 -10.91
N MET A 213 -1.44 -10.27 -11.82
CA MET A 213 -1.79 -10.80 -13.15
C MET A 213 -2.59 -12.09 -13.05
N THR A 214 -2.17 -13.03 -12.19
CA THR A 214 -2.90 -14.29 -11.98
C THR A 214 -4.31 -14.06 -11.45
N VAL A 215 -4.51 -13.22 -10.42
CA VAL A 215 -5.84 -13.00 -9.85
C VAL A 215 -6.76 -12.26 -10.82
N LEU A 216 -6.21 -11.30 -11.60
CA LEU A 216 -6.97 -10.59 -12.63
C LEU A 216 -7.43 -11.53 -13.74
N LEU A 217 -6.57 -12.44 -14.21
CA LEU A 217 -6.93 -13.45 -15.19
C LEU A 217 -8.10 -14.32 -14.68
N TRP A 218 -8.06 -14.78 -13.44
CA TRP A 218 -9.16 -15.57 -12.86
C TRP A 218 -10.47 -14.79 -12.73
N THR A 219 -10.41 -13.52 -12.36
CA THR A 219 -11.61 -12.68 -12.23
C THR A 219 -12.21 -12.35 -13.59
N ILE A 220 -11.37 -12.05 -14.59
CA ILE A 220 -11.82 -11.83 -15.98
C ILE A 220 -12.47 -13.11 -16.52
N SER A 221 -11.85 -14.28 -16.32
CA SER A 221 -12.42 -15.57 -16.72
C SER A 221 -13.78 -15.83 -16.07
N ALA A 222 -13.97 -15.46 -14.79
CA ALA A 222 -15.27 -15.57 -14.13
C ALA A 222 -16.33 -14.65 -14.78
N GLY A 223 -15.96 -13.42 -15.13
CA GLY A 223 -16.82 -12.51 -15.88
C GLY A 223 -17.20 -13.05 -17.27
N LEU A 224 -16.22 -13.58 -18.02
CA LEU A 224 -16.45 -14.19 -19.33
C LEU A 224 -17.37 -15.42 -19.23
N ALA A 225 -17.19 -16.27 -18.22
CA ALA A 225 -18.07 -17.40 -17.96
C ALA A 225 -19.52 -16.96 -17.71
N GLY A 226 -19.71 -15.85 -16.99
CA GLY A 226 -21.03 -15.23 -16.79
C GLY A 226 -21.67 -14.80 -18.12
N ILE A 227 -20.90 -14.16 -19.02
CA ILE A 227 -21.36 -13.77 -20.35
C ILE A 227 -21.74 -15.00 -21.18
N SER A 228 -20.88 -16.02 -21.23
CA SER A 228 -21.14 -17.26 -21.96
C SER A 228 -22.39 -17.95 -21.47
N MET A 229 -22.58 -18.06 -20.14
CA MET A 229 -23.82 -18.60 -19.58
C MET A 229 -25.01 -17.77 -20.04
N SER A 230 -24.94 -16.44 -19.96
CA SER A 230 -26.04 -15.58 -20.38
C SER A 230 -26.46 -15.83 -21.83
N VAL A 231 -25.49 -15.98 -22.75
CA VAL A 231 -25.71 -16.26 -24.17
C VAL A 231 -26.32 -17.64 -24.40
N CYS A 232 -25.82 -18.67 -23.72
CA CYS A 232 -26.34 -20.04 -23.87
C CYS A 232 -27.78 -20.20 -23.36
N PHE A 233 -28.14 -19.44 -22.32
CA PHE A 233 -29.45 -19.52 -21.68
C PHE A 233 -30.46 -18.48 -22.19
N THR A 234 -30.15 -17.77 -23.28
CA THR A 234 -31.02 -16.74 -23.87
C THR A 234 -32.43 -17.23 -24.17
N GLY A 235 -32.56 -18.37 -24.85
CA GLY A 235 -33.87 -18.95 -25.16
C GLY A 235 -34.69 -19.33 -23.92
N ILE A 236 -34.04 -19.76 -22.84
CA ILE A 236 -34.70 -20.06 -21.56
C ILE A 236 -35.02 -18.77 -20.80
N HIS A 237 -34.18 -17.74 -20.93
CA HIS A 237 -34.37 -16.44 -20.30
C HIS A 237 -35.54 -15.66 -20.89
N ASP A 238 -35.75 -15.76 -22.20
CA ASP A 238 -36.91 -15.19 -22.88
C ASP A 238 -38.20 -15.92 -22.45
N LEU A 239 -38.13 -17.24 -22.25
CA LEU A 239 -39.22 -18.05 -21.68
C LEU A 239 -39.51 -17.72 -20.21
N LEU A 240 -38.50 -17.38 -19.43
CA LEU A 240 -38.68 -17.06 -18.01
C LEU A 240 -39.10 -15.61 -17.77
N GLU A 241 -38.91 -14.69 -18.72
CA GLU A 241 -39.26 -13.25 -18.69
C GLU A 241 -39.08 -12.54 -17.34
N ASN A 242 -38.23 -13.10 -16.46
CA ASN A 242 -38.42 -12.87 -15.05
C ASN A 242 -37.58 -11.65 -14.65
N ARG A 243 -38.23 -10.48 -14.59
CA ARG A 243 -37.68 -9.27 -13.94
C ARG A 243 -37.06 -9.60 -12.58
N PHE A 244 -37.61 -10.61 -11.89
CA PHE A 244 -37.09 -11.15 -10.66
C PHE A 244 -35.65 -11.68 -10.76
N VAL A 245 -35.32 -12.49 -11.77
CA VAL A 245 -33.97 -13.09 -11.91
C VAL A 245 -32.93 -12.00 -12.15
N ARG A 246 -33.23 -11.02 -13.00
CA ARG A 246 -32.33 -9.88 -13.25
C ARG A 246 -32.14 -9.03 -11.99
N GLY A 247 -33.22 -8.75 -11.27
CA GLY A 247 -33.17 -8.05 -9.99
C GLY A 247 -32.34 -8.80 -8.94
N LEU A 248 -32.51 -10.12 -8.85
CA LEU A 248 -31.75 -10.98 -7.94
C LEU A 248 -30.24 -10.97 -8.26
N SER A 249 -29.87 -11.08 -9.55
CA SER A 249 -28.47 -10.98 -9.97
C SER A 249 -27.85 -9.63 -9.61
N LEU A 250 -28.59 -8.54 -9.78
CA LEU A 250 -28.14 -7.20 -9.39
C LEU A 250 -27.98 -7.08 -7.87
N CYS A 251 -28.94 -7.57 -7.09
CA CYS A 251 -28.83 -7.64 -5.63
C CYS A 251 -27.60 -8.46 -5.19
N LEU A 252 -27.39 -9.64 -5.78
CA LEU A 252 -26.25 -10.50 -5.45
C LEU A 252 -24.91 -9.85 -5.84
N MET A 253 -24.85 -9.17 -6.99
CA MET A 253 -23.69 -8.37 -7.39
C MET A 253 -23.39 -7.27 -6.36
N THR A 254 -24.40 -6.50 -5.93
CA THR A 254 -24.20 -5.46 -4.91
C THR A 254 -23.81 -6.04 -3.54
N ALA A 255 -24.42 -7.15 -3.13
CA ALA A 255 -24.13 -7.82 -1.88
C ALA A 255 -22.71 -8.41 -1.86
N THR A 256 -22.23 -8.98 -2.97
CA THR A 256 -20.86 -9.50 -3.08
C THR A 256 -19.83 -8.39 -3.11
N ALA A 257 -20.09 -7.26 -3.77
CA ALA A 257 -19.21 -6.07 -3.73
C ALA A 257 -19.11 -5.49 -2.31
N PHE A 258 -20.25 -5.31 -1.64
CA PHE A 258 -20.33 -4.82 -0.26
C PHE A 258 -19.63 -5.79 0.70
N GLY A 259 -19.96 -7.08 0.63
CA GLY A 259 -19.35 -8.12 1.45
C GLY A 259 -17.83 -8.19 1.26
N SER A 260 -17.33 -8.09 0.03
CA SER A 260 -15.88 -8.15 -0.25
C SER A 260 -15.09 -7.02 0.42
N VAL A 261 -15.69 -5.84 0.60
CA VAL A 261 -15.06 -4.72 1.32
C VAL A 261 -15.20 -4.82 2.82
N CYS A 262 -16.31 -5.39 3.31
CA CYS A 262 -16.52 -5.55 4.75
C CYS A 262 -15.77 -6.75 5.35
N MET A 263 -15.43 -7.76 4.55
CA MET A 263 -14.80 -8.99 5.05
C MET A 263 -13.28 -8.88 5.20
N GLU A 264 -12.75 -9.37 6.33
CA GLU A 264 -11.30 -9.47 6.53
C GLU A 264 -10.71 -10.75 5.91
N HIS A 265 -11.50 -11.83 5.89
CA HIS A 265 -11.03 -13.15 5.48
C HIS A 265 -10.76 -13.25 3.97
N GLN A 266 -9.52 -13.53 3.60
CA GLN A 266 -9.03 -13.43 2.22
C GLN A 266 -9.72 -14.40 1.27
N MET A 267 -10.00 -15.63 1.71
CA MET A 267 -10.70 -16.61 0.86
C MET A 267 -12.14 -16.20 0.59
N CYS A 268 -12.84 -15.61 1.57
CA CYS A 268 -14.20 -15.15 1.39
C CYS A 268 -14.26 -13.99 0.39
N ARG A 269 -13.33 -13.02 0.49
CA ARG A 269 -13.19 -11.94 -0.49
C ARG A 269 -12.95 -12.48 -1.90
N LYS A 270 -12.05 -13.45 -2.04
CA LYS A 270 -11.75 -14.12 -3.32
C LYS A 270 -12.99 -14.76 -3.95
N VAL A 271 -13.78 -15.48 -3.15
CA VAL A 271 -15.04 -16.08 -3.61
C VAL A 271 -16.03 -15.00 -4.01
N MET A 272 -16.28 -14.01 -3.15
CA MET A 272 -17.20 -12.91 -3.42
C MET A 272 -16.83 -12.14 -4.69
N ASN A 273 -15.54 -11.84 -4.90
CA ASN A 273 -15.09 -11.11 -6.08
C ASN A 273 -15.35 -11.88 -7.38
N ARG A 274 -15.11 -13.20 -7.39
CA ARG A 274 -15.36 -14.06 -8.55
C ARG A 274 -16.85 -14.22 -8.81
N THR A 275 -17.65 -14.44 -7.76
CA THR A 275 -19.11 -14.50 -7.86
C THR A 275 -19.67 -13.18 -8.40
N GLY A 276 -19.22 -12.06 -7.87
CA GLY A 276 -19.62 -10.74 -8.32
C GLY A 276 -19.28 -10.49 -9.79
N ALA A 277 -18.04 -10.78 -10.22
CA ALA A 277 -17.62 -10.67 -11.61
C ALA A 277 -18.48 -11.53 -12.55
N PHE A 278 -18.77 -12.77 -12.15
CA PHE A 278 -19.66 -13.67 -12.87
C PHE A 278 -21.08 -13.09 -13.00
N MET A 279 -21.65 -12.53 -11.93
CA MET A 279 -22.97 -11.89 -11.96
C MET A 279 -22.99 -10.63 -12.83
N CYS A 280 -21.91 -9.83 -12.88
CA CYS A 280 -21.79 -8.74 -13.84
C CYS A 280 -21.81 -9.25 -15.28
N GLY A 281 -21.07 -10.33 -15.55
CA GLY A 281 -21.03 -10.98 -16.86
C GLY A 281 -22.40 -11.51 -17.30
N SER A 282 -23.15 -12.14 -16.39
CA SER A 282 -24.45 -12.72 -16.71
C SER A 282 -25.52 -11.67 -17.02
N LEU A 283 -25.36 -10.44 -16.52
CA LEU A 283 -26.25 -9.32 -16.76
C LEU A 283 -25.99 -8.59 -18.10
N LEU A 284 -24.83 -8.75 -18.73
CA LEU A 284 -24.45 -7.98 -19.93
C LEU A 284 -25.33 -8.25 -21.15
N TYR A 285 -25.66 -9.51 -21.42
CA TYR A 285 -26.44 -9.89 -22.60
C TYR A 285 -27.96 -9.61 -22.49
N PRO A 286 -28.66 -9.99 -21.40
CA PRO A 286 -30.12 -9.93 -21.33
C PRO A 286 -30.63 -8.50 -21.15
N TRP A 287 -29.76 -7.58 -20.74
CA TRP A 287 -30.13 -6.19 -20.49
C TRP A 287 -30.56 -5.44 -21.76
N LYS A 288 -30.09 -5.88 -22.93
CA LYS A 288 -30.53 -5.36 -24.24
C LYS A 288 -32.04 -5.55 -24.45
N SER A 289 -32.67 -6.51 -23.78
CA SER A 289 -34.10 -6.81 -23.88
C SER A 289 -34.96 -6.09 -22.80
N LEU A 290 -34.36 -5.22 -21.98
CA LEU A 290 -35.09 -4.41 -20.98
C LEU A 290 -35.42 -3.00 -21.48
N THR A 291 -35.05 -2.66 -22.72
CA THR A 291 -35.51 -1.45 -23.39
C THR A 291 -37.03 -1.54 -23.60
N LEU A 292 -37.72 -0.54 -23.04
CA LEU A 292 -39.16 -0.50 -22.78
C LEU A 292 -40.01 -0.82 -24.03
N PRO A 293 -40.97 -1.77 -23.95
CA PRO A 293 -41.82 -2.11 -25.09
C PRO A 293 -42.84 -1.03 -25.52
N ASP A 294 -43.00 0.08 -24.78
CA ASP A 294 -44.17 0.96 -24.92
C ASP A 294 -43.87 2.47 -24.82
N TYR A 295 -42.63 2.92 -25.05
CA TYR A 295 -42.33 4.36 -25.02
C TYR A 295 -42.62 5.03 -26.37
N ASP A 296 -43.41 6.12 -26.32
CA ASP A 296 -43.79 6.97 -27.46
C ASP A 296 -42.55 7.40 -28.27
N GLU A 297 -42.67 7.45 -29.61
CA GLU A 297 -41.54 7.69 -30.54
C GLU A 297 -40.78 9.00 -30.29
N ARG A 298 -41.37 9.91 -29.51
CA ARG A 298 -40.75 11.16 -29.07
C ARG A 298 -39.62 10.99 -28.04
N ASP A 299 -39.47 9.81 -27.44
CA ASP A 299 -38.44 9.49 -26.45
C ASP A 299 -37.33 8.57 -26.99
N VAL A 300 -37.32 8.30 -28.29
CA VAL A 300 -36.33 7.41 -28.94
C VAL A 300 -34.88 7.89 -28.71
N PHE A 301 -34.66 9.21 -28.59
CA PHE A 301 -33.33 9.77 -28.34
C PHE A 301 -32.81 9.47 -26.91
N SER A 302 -33.70 9.42 -25.91
CA SER A 302 -33.30 9.14 -24.53
C SER A 302 -32.94 7.66 -24.34
N VAL A 303 -33.70 6.75 -24.95
CA VAL A 303 -33.48 5.29 -24.88
C VAL A 303 -32.19 4.85 -25.61
N ALA A 304 -31.91 5.43 -26.78
CA ALA A 304 -30.70 5.11 -27.56
C ALA A 304 -29.41 5.52 -26.84
N ALA A 305 -29.41 6.66 -26.13
CA ALA A 305 -28.25 7.13 -25.37
C ALA A 305 -28.04 6.38 -24.04
N LEU A 306 -29.12 5.93 -23.38
CA LEU A 306 -29.08 5.22 -22.10
C LEU A 306 -28.55 3.78 -22.22
N THR A 307 -28.76 3.14 -23.37
CA THR A 307 -28.41 1.72 -23.56
C THR A 307 -26.89 1.47 -23.52
N PRO A 308 -26.04 2.18 -24.28
CA PRO A 308 -24.58 2.05 -24.17
C PRO A 308 -24.07 2.39 -22.77
N LEU A 309 -24.69 3.37 -22.12
CA LEU A 309 -24.36 3.82 -20.78
C LEU A 309 -24.57 2.69 -19.75
N LEU A 310 -25.68 1.95 -19.84
CA LEU A 310 -25.95 0.81 -18.96
C LEU A 310 -24.98 -0.36 -19.22
N HIS A 311 -24.65 -0.65 -20.48
CA HIS A 311 -23.63 -1.67 -20.79
C HIS A 311 -22.26 -1.29 -20.24
N SER A 312 -21.89 0.00 -20.30
CA SER A 312 -20.64 0.50 -19.73
C SER A 312 -20.56 0.30 -18.21
N LEU A 313 -21.70 0.36 -17.50
CA LEU A 313 -21.77 0.10 -16.06
C LEU A 313 -21.49 -1.36 -15.70
N PHE A 314 -21.97 -2.32 -16.50
CA PHE A 314 -21.71 -3.74 -16.23
C PHE A 314 -20.28 -4.14 -16.57
N VAL A 315 -19.70 -3.60 -17.66
CA VAL A 315 -18.27 -3.74 -17.94
C VAL A 315 -17.45 -3.14 -16.81
N THR A 316 -17.85 -1.96 -16.32
CA THR A 316 -17.26 -1.33 -15.13
C THR A 316 -17.38 -2.24 -13.90
N GLY A 317 -18.48 -2.95 -13.73
CA GLY A 317 -18.66 -3.93 -12.65
C GLY A 317 -17.61 -5.05 -12.67
N ILE A 318 -17.32 -5.63 -13.83
CA ILE A 318 -16.25 -6.64 -13.97
C ILE A 318 -14.88 -6.04 -13.58
N LEU A 319 -14.59 -4.83 -14.06
CA LEU A 319 -13.35 -4.12 -13.73
C LEU A 319 -13.24 -3.84 -12.23
N ILE A 320 -14.36 -3.53 -11.56
CA ILE A 320 -14.44 -3.33 -10.12
C ILE A 320 -14.00 -4.56 -9.34
N PHE A 321 -14.46 -5.74 -9.73
CA PHE A 321 -14.10 -6.97 -9.05
C PHE A 321 -12.64 -7.33 -9.32
N GLY A 322 -12.10 -6.92 -10.47
CA GLY A 322 -10.66 -6.91 -10.73
C GLY A 322 -9.91 -6.02 -9.74
N LEU A 323 -10.35 -4.78 -9.54
CA LEU A 323 -9.75 -3.87 -8.56
C LEU A 323 -9.91 -4.35 -7.10
N LEU A 324 -11.03 -5.00 -6.76
CA LEU A 324 -11.22 -5.60 -5.43
C LEU A 324 -10.26 -6.78 -5.19
N GLU A 325 -9.87 -7.52 -6.23
CA GLU A 325 -8.79 -8.51 -6.15
C GLU A 325 -7.41 -7.86 -5.99
N VAL A 326 -7.16 -6.75 -6.69
CA VAL A 326 -5.94 -5.94 -6.46
C VAL A 326 -5.89 -5.52 -5.00
N ASP A 327 -7.02 -5.04 -4.46
CA ASP A 327 -7.10 -4.62 -3.07
C ASP A 327 -6.88 -5.76 -2.07
N ARG A 328 -7.26 -6.97 -2.47
CA ARG A 328 -7.06 -8.19 -1.67
C ARG A 328 -5.58 -8.59 -1.65
N VAL A 329 -4.95 -8.69 -2.82
CA VAL A 329 -3.54 -9.11 -2.95
C VAL A 329 -2.61 -8.11 -2.28
N ASN A 330 -2.83 -6.81 -2.47
CA ASN A 330 -1.99 -5.79 -1.84
C ASN A 330 -2.14 -5.82 -0.30
N GLY A 331 -3.36 -6.04 0.20
CA GLY A 331 -3.60 -6.20 1.64
C GLY A 331 -2.91 -7.45 2.21
N GLN A 332 -2.90 -8.55 1.47
CA GLN A 332 -2.18 -9.77 1.84
C GLN A 332 -0.66 -9.55 1.89
N SER A 333 -0.10 -8.92 0.85
CA SER A 333 1.34 -8.60 0.80
C SER A 333 1.75 -7.74 1.99
N GLN A 334 0.97 -6.73 2.36
CA GLN A 334 1.29 -5.90 3.52
C GLN A 334 1.28 -6.68 4.84
N LYS A 335 0.30 -7.58 5.03
CA LYS A 335 0.25 -8.43 6.23
C LYS A 335 1.50 -9.32 6.33
N GLU A 336 1.98 -9.84 5.20
CA GLU A 336 3.20 -10.64 5.14
C GLU A 336 4.45 -9.81 5.49
N GLU A 337 4.58 -8.60 4.94
CA GLU A 337 5.72 -7.72 5.26
C GLU A 337 5.71 -7.28 6.74
N ALA A 338 4.53 -7.03 7.32
CA ALA A 338 4.39 -6.73 8.75
C ALA A 338 4.77 -7.95 9.62
N ARG A 339 4.39 -9.16 9.21
CA ARG A 339 4.78 -10.43 9.88
C ARG A 339 6.29 -10.65 9.81
N GLN A 340 6.92 -10.39 8.66
CA GLN A 340 8.38 -10.44 8.53
C GLN A 340 9.05 -9.43 9.47
N LEU A 341 8.51 -8.22 9.55
CA LEU A 341 9.04 -7.17 10.43
C LEU A 341 8.77 -7.44 11.92
N SER A 342 7.77 -8.22 12.29
CA SER A 342 7.51 -8.59 13.71
C SER A 342 8.28 -9.85 14.14
N ARG A 343 8.77 -10.66 13.20
CA ARG A 343 9.43 -11.94 13.50
C ARG A 343 10.64 -11.76 14.43
N GLY A 344 10.51 -12.23 15.67
CA GLY A 344 11.57 -12.17 16.70
C GLY A 344 11.70 -10.81 17.39
N PHE A 345 10.90 -9.80 17.02
CA PHE A 345 10.80 -8.57 17.78
C PHE A 345 9.95 -8.80 19.03
N GLN A 346 10.51 -8.52 20.21
CA GLN A 346 9.87 -8.82 21.51
C GLN A 346 8.99 -7.67 22.01
N GLY A 347 8.58 -6.77 21.11
CA GLY A 347 7.76 -5.59 21.45
C GLY A 347 8.55 -4.39 21.97
N SER A 348 9.84 -4.55 22.29
CA SER A 348 10.72 -3.46 22.72
C SER A 348 12.12 -3.53 22.12
N ILE A 349 12.70 -2.37 21.82
CA ILE A 349 14.10 -2.21 21.42
C ILE A 349 15.09 -2.51 22.57
N GLU A 350 14.63 -2.59 23.82
CA GLU A 350 15.48 -3.02 24.95
C GLU A 350 16.06 -4.42 24.76
N HIS A 351 15.36 -5.27 24.00
CA HIS A 351 15.79 -6.62 23.66
C HIS A 351 16.64 -6.70 22.38
N ALA A 352 16.87 -5.56 21.73
CA ALA A 352 17.66 -5.50 20.50
C ALA A 352 19.14 -5.74 20.78
N LYS A 353 19.80 -6.48 19.89
CA LYS A 353 21.21 -6.86 20.02
C LYS A 353 22.12 -5.89 19.29
N CYS A 354 23.31 -5.69 19.83
CA CYS A 354 24.41 -4.98 19.18
C CYS A 354 25.65 -5.88 19.16
N SER A 355 26.43 -5.83 18.07
CA SER A 355 27.72 -6.54 17.99
C SER A 355 28.73 -5.98 19.00
N GLU A 356 28.71 -4.67 19.20
CA GLU A 356 29.61 -3.96 20.10
C GLU A 356 28.86 -3.47 21.35
N ALA A 357 29.27 -3.96 22.52
CA ALA A 357 28.63 -3.59 23.79
C ALA A 357 28.82 -2.10 24.14
N ALA A 358 29.92 -1.49 23.67
CA ALA A 358 30.17 -0.07 23.86
C ALA A 358 29.16 0.78 23.07
N ASP A 359 28.86 0.40 21.83
CA ASP A 359 27.85 1.06 20.99
C ASP A 359 26.48 0.95 21.62
N ALA A 360 26.13 -0.23 22.15
CA ALA A 360 24.86 -0.45 22.82
C ALA A 360 24.65 0.52 23.99
N ARG A 361 25.67 0.69 24.84
CA ARG A 361 25.60 1.65 25.95
C ARG A 361 25.39 3.08 25.47
N ARG A 362 26.12 3.51 24.42
CA ARG A 362 26.01 4.88 23.88
C ARG A 362 24.65 5.13 23.26
N ILE A 363 24.12 4.16 22.51
CA ILE A 363 22.78 4.22 21.90
C ILE A 363 21.71 4.32 22.98
N PHE A 364 21.70 3.42 23.96
CA PHE A 364 20.70 3.45 25.04
C PHE A 364 20.82 4.71 25.90
N GLN A 365 22.04 5.21 26.13
CA GLN A 365 22.26 6.47 26.83
C GLN A 365 21.63 7.65 26.07
N GLU A 366 21.72 7.67 24.75
CA GLU A 366 21.14 8.75 23.94
C GLU A 366 19.61 8.65 23.82
N ILE A 367 19.07 7.44 23.66
CA ILE A 367 17.61 7.21 23.69
C ILE A 367 17.04 7.61 25.05
N GLY A 368 17.75 7.30 26.14
CA GLY A 368 17.39 7.70 27.49
C GLY A 368 16.01 7.18 27.90
N GLN A 369 15.13 8.10 28.31
CA GLN A 369 13.77 7.77 28.76
C GLN A 369 12.76 7.63 27.60
N GLN A 370 13.18 7.84 26.35
CA GLN A 370 12.28 7.83 25.20
C GLN A 370 12.06 6.42 24.62
N THR A 371 12.60 5.37 25.23
CA THR A 371 12.47 3.99 24.72
C THR A 371 11.01 3.61 24.43
N SER A 372 10.07 3.98 25.30
CA SER A 372 8.64 3.74 25.08
C SER A 372 8.09 4.44 23.84
N ASP A 373 8.57 5.64 23.52
CA ASP A 373 8.12 6.41 22.35
C ASP A 373 8.65 5.81 21.03
N VAL A 374 9.84 5.19 21.09
CA VAL A 374 10.43 4.43 19.98
C VAL A 374 9.64 3.14 19.76
N ASP A 375 9.41 2.38 20.81
CA ASP A 375 8.61 1.13 20.77
C ASP A 375 7.21 1.43 20.25
N TYR A 376 6.62 2.53 20.69
CA TYR A 376 5.33 3.00 20.21
C TYR A 376 5.34 3.35 18.72
N ALA A 377 6.38 4.03 18.22
CA ALA A 377 6.51 4.32 16.80
C ALA A 377 6.68 3.06 15.94
N ILE A 378 7.42 2.06 16.44
CA ILE A 378 7.59 0.74 15.81
C ILE A 378 6.26 -0.02 15.83
N HIS A 379 5.53 0.02 16.94
CA HIS A 379 4.19 -0.58 17.03
C HIS A 379 3.24 0.03 15.99
N VAL A 380 3.21 1.36 15.87
CA VAL A 380 2.43 2.07 14.84
C VAL A 380 2.85 1.63 13.43
N LEU A 381 4.16 1.51 13.17
CA LEU A 381 4.68 1.00 11.89
C LEU A 381 4.17 -0.40 11.58
N LEU A 382 4.25 -1.33 12.55
CA LEU A 382 3.82 -2.72 12.40
C LEU A 382 2.30 -2.82 12.19
N ALA A 383 1.52 -2.07 12.98
CA ALA A 383 0.07 -2.10 12.91
C ALA A 383 -0.45 -1.47 11.61
N ALA A 384 -0.01 -0.24 11.28
CA ALA A 384 -0.52 0.50 10.13
C ALA A 384 0.18 0.18 8.81
N GLY A 385 1.39 -0.37 8.83
CA GLY A 385 2.31 -0.51 7.69
C GLY A 385 3.07 0.78 7.33
N MET A 386 2.92 1.83 8.13
CA MET A 386 3.70 3.07 8.08
C MET A 386 3.57 3.79 9.44
N SER A 387 4.55 4.62 9.80
CA SER A 387 4.52 5.45 11.00
C SER A 387 4.72 6.91 10.62
N THR A 388 3.67 7.72 10.78
CA THR A 388 3.70 9.18 10.57
C THR A 388 3.35 9.88 11.87
N PRO A 389 3.73 11.17 12.06
CA PRO A 389 3.29 11.94 13.23
C PRO A 389 1.77 11.92 13.42
N THR A 390 1.01 11.99 12.32
CA THR A 390 -0.46 11.91 12.34
C THR A 390 -0.95 10.56 12.85
N LEU A 391 -0.45 9.45 12.31
CA LEU A 391 -0.87 8.12 12.75
C LEU A 391 -0.48 7.82 14.19
N ARG A 392 0.70 8.27 14.63
CA ARG A 392 1.10 8.17 16.05
C ARG A 392 0.10 8.89 16.94
N THR A 393 -0.29 10.12 16.57
CA THR A 393 -1.32 10.89 17.31
C THR A 393 -2.68 10.18 17.33
N VAL A 394 -3.11 9.63 16.18
CA VAL A 394 -4.39 8.92 16.06
C VAL A 394 -4.41 7.64 16.88
N ALA A 395 -3.33 6.87 16.87
CA ALA A 395 -3.17 5.70 17.71
C ALA A 395 -3.12 6.06 19.20
N CYS A 396 -2.51 7.20 19.57
CA CYS A 396 -2.48 7.66 20.97
C CYS A 396 -3.89 7.99 21.48
N ALA A 397 -4.79 8.38 20.57
CA ALA A 397 -6.20 8.59 20.86
C ALA A 397 -7.01 7.27 20.96
N GLY A 398 -6.36 6.10 20.93
CA GLY A 398 -6.99 4.79 21.08
C GLY A 398 -7.71 4.28 19.85
N VAL A 399 -7.49 4.88 18.68
CA VAL A 399 -8.04 4.41 17.40
C VAL A 399 -7.21 3.24 16.90
N ASP A 400 -7.87 2.15 16.47
CA ASP A 400 -7.21 1.05 15.79
C ASP A 400 -6.72 1.48 14.41
N ILE A 401 -5.40 1.55 14.29
CA ILE A 401 -4.71 1.93 13.06
C ILE A 401 -4.30 0.72 12.22
N SER A 402 -4.81 -0.48 12.51
CA SER A 402 -4.47 -1.70 11.77
C SER A 402 -4.71 -1.55 10.27
N GLY A 403 -3.62 -1.66 9.50
CA GLY A 403 -3.59 -1.46 8.06
C GLY A 403 -3.94 -0.03 7.61
N ALA A 404 -3.85 1.01 8.44
CA ALA A 404 -4.17 2.39 8.06
C ALA A 404 -3.33 2.92 6.88
N GLY A 405 -2.11 2.43 6.69
CA GLY A 405 -1.27 2.72 5.52
C GLY A 405 -1.68 2.02 4.23
N TYR A 406 -2.70 1.18 4.29
CA TYR A 406 -3.25 0.48 3.13
C TYR A 406 -4.25 1.34 2.35
N THR A 407 -4.11 1.40 1.03
CA THR A 407 -5.09 2.06 0.14
C THR A 407 -6.11 1.05 -0.39
N GLU A 408 -7.40 1.29 -0.16
CA GLU A 408 -8.50 0.59 -0.83
C GLU A 408 -8.92 1.39 -2.05
N ILE A 409 -8.52 0.96 -3.24
CA ILE A 409 -8.67 1.76 -4.46
C ILE A 409 -9.92 1.41 -5.28
N ALA A 410 -10.52 0.24 -5.10
CA ALA A 410 -11.56 -0.24 -6.01
C ALA A 410 -12.78 0.68 -6.10
N PHE A 411 -13.36 1.05 -4.95
CA PHE A 411 -14.52 1.94 -4.90
C PHE A 411 -14.19 3.41 -5.18
N PRO A 412 -13.09 3.99 -4.67
CA PRO A 412 -12.69 5.33 -5.09
C PRO A 412 -12.45 5.45 -6.60
N CYS A 413 -11.81 4.44 -7.23
CA CYS A 413 -11.63 4.41 -8.68
C CYS A 413 -12.95 4.31 -9.44
N LEU A 414 -13.92 3.56 -8.93
CA LEU A 414 -15.28 3.53 -9.48
C LEU A 414 -15.94 4.92 -9.46
N ASP A 415 -15.92 5.54 -8.27
CA ASP A 415 -16.64 6.78 -8.02
C ASP A 415 -16.04 7.96 -8.78
N LEU A 416 -14.71 8.08 -8.76
CA LEU A 416 -13.97 9.17 -9.39
C LEU A 416 -13.71 8.96 -10.89
N GLY A 417 -13.89 7.74 -11.40
CA GLY A 417 -13.70 7.41 -12.82
C GLY A 417 -15.04 7.21 -13.54
N PRO A 418 -15.51 5.96 -13.70
CA PRO A 418 -16.74 5.66 -14.44
C PRO A 418 -17.98 6.41 -13.95
N PHE A 419 -18.20 6.53 -12.63
CA PHE A 419 -19.37 7.24 -12.10
C PHE A 419 -19.26 8.75 -12.26
N LEU A 420 -18.05 9.31 -12.24
CA LEU A 420 -17.82 10.72 -12.55
C LEU A 420 -18.21 11.00 -14.02
N LEU A 421 -17.73 10.19 -14.96
CA LEU A 421 -18.06 10.32 -16.38
C LEU A 421 -19.56 10.14 -16.63
N HIS A 422 -20.17 9.13 -16.01
CA HIS A 422 -21.61 8.89 -16.09
C HIS A 422 -22.40 10.09 -15.54
N GLY A 423 -22.00 10.62 -14.39
CA GLY A 423 -22.64 11.78 -13.78
C GLY A 423 -22.53 13.03 -14.64
N LEU A 424 -21.37 13.27 -15.29
CA LEU A 424 -21.17 14.38 -16.21
C LEU A 424 -22.12 14.28 -17.41
N LEU A 425 -22.17 13.12 -18.06
CA LEU A 425 -23.04 12.90 -19.22
C LEU A 425 -24.52 13.06 -18.83
N LEU A 426 -24.94 12.41 -17.74
CA LEU A 426 -26.33 12.47 -17.29
C LEU A 426 -26.73 13.90 -16.91
N THR A 427 -25.87 14.63 -16.21
CA THR A 427 -26.14 16.02 -15.81
C THR A 427 -26.21 16.93 -17.04
N ALA A 428 -25.30 16.76 -18.01
CA ALA A 428 -25.32 17.53 -19.25
C ALA A 428 -26.62 17.28 -20.03
N VAL A 429 -27.01 16.02 -20.22
CA VAL A 429 -28.28 15.65 -20.89
C VAL A 429 -29.48 16.26 -20.14
N LEU A 430 -29.59 16.05 -18.83
CA LEU A 430 -30.72 16.58 -18.05
C LEU A 430 -30.79 18.11 -18.09
N SER A 431 -29.64 18.80 -18.07
CA SER A 431 -29.60 20.27 -18.14
C SER A 431 -30.06 20.83 -19.48
N VAL A 432 -29.84 20.09 -20.58
CA VAL A 432 -30.21 20.52 -21.94
C VAL A 432 -31.67 20.19 -22.24
N TYR A 433 -32.11 18.98 -21.89
CA TYR A 433 -33.43 18.48 -22.28
C TYR A 433 -34.53 18.77 -21.27
N VAL A 434 -34.18 19.01 -20.00
CA VAL A 434 -35.15 19.27 -18.92
C VAL A 434 -34.72 20.47 -18.06
N PRO A 435 -34.44 21.64 -18.67
CA PRO A 435 -33.91 22.80 -17.95
C PRO A 435 -34.89 23.34 -16.89
N GLU A 436 -36.19 23.22 -17.16
CA GLU A 436 -37.28 23.73 -16.31
C GLU A 436 -37.34 23.07 -14.92
N ILE A 437 -36.67 21.92 -14.73
CA ILE A 437 -36.72 21.16 -13.49
C ILE A 437 -35.34 21.18 -12.80
N MET A 438 -34.92 22.38 -12.38
CA MET A 438 -33.59 22.62 -11.80
C MET A 438 -33.24 21.66 -10.65
N TYR A 439 -34.20 21.31 -9.81
CA TYR A 439 -33.98 20.40 -8.68
C TYR A 439 -33.55 18.98 -9.09
N ARG A 440 -33.74 18.58 -10.37
CA ARG A 440 -33.29 17.28 -10.88
C ARG A 440 -31.80 17.23 -11.21
N TRP A 441 -31.21 18.34 -11.65
CA TRP A 441 -29.80 18.37 -12.08
C TRP A 441 -28.85 19.07 -11.10
N ILE A 442 -29.34 19.97 -10.23
CA ILE A 442 -28.51 20.63 -9.20
C ILE A 442 -27.78 19.63 -8.29
N PRO A 443 -28.42 18.58 -7.73
CA PRO A 443 -27.72 17.61 -6.89
C PRO A 443 -26.60 16.89 -7.65
N GLY A 444 -26.79 16.64 -8.94
CA GLY A 444 -25.77 16.08 -9.84
C GLY A 444 -24.56 17.01 -9.96
N VAL A 445 -24.78 18.30 -10.26
CA VAL A 445 -23.71 19.31 -10.36
C VAL A 445 -22.91 19.40 -9.05
N VAL A 446 -23.59 19.49 -7.90
CA VAL A 446 -22.92 19.57 -6.60
C VAL A 446 -22.09 18.31 -6.34
N SER A 447 -22.64 17.12 -6.61
CA SER A 447 -21.91 15.85 -6.49
C SER A 447 -20.66 15.81 -7.37
N LEU A 448 -20.74 16.33 -8.60
CA LEU A 448 -19.61 16.43 -9.53
C LEU A 448 -18.52 17.37 -8.99
N CYS A 449 -18.89 18.56 -8.51
CA CYS A 449 -17.96 19.49 -7.89
C CYS A 449 -17.23 18.87 -6.69
N CYS A 450 -17.96 18.13 -5.83
CA CYS A 450 -17.35 17.42 -4.71
C CYS A 450 -16.33 16.37 -5.15
N ARG A 451 -16.61 15.60 -6.21
CA ARG A 451 -15.66 14.61 -6.76
C ARG A 451 -14.40 15.24 -7.33
N PHE A 452 -14.51 16.35 -8.05
CA PHE A 452 -13.33 17.09 -8.53
C PHE A 452 -12.50 17.67 -7.37
N ALA A 453 -13.16 18.19 -6.33
CA ALA A 453 -12.48 18.65 -5.13
C ALA A 453 -11.76 17.50 -4.40
N LEU A 454 -12.39 16.31 -4.29
CA LEU A 454 -11.77 15.11 -3.73
C LEU A 454 -10.54 14.67 -4.53
N LEU A 455 -10.59 14.69 -5.86
CA LEU A 455 -9.42 14.43 -6.71
C LEU A 455 -8.27 15.41 -6.44
N ALA A 456 -8.58 16.70 -6.32
CA ALA A 456 -7.57 17.72 -6.00
C ALA A 456 -6.96 17.49 -4.60
N ILE A 457 -7.77 17.14 -3.60
CA ILE A 457 -7.30 16.80 -2.25
C ILE A 457 -6.39 15.57 -2.29
N LEU A 458 -6.80 14.49 -2.96
CA LEU A 458 -5.98 13.28 -3.10
C LEU A 458 -4.63 13.58 -3.76
N TRP A 459 -4.57 14.53 -4.69
CA TRP A 459 -3.33 14.92 -5.33
C TRP A 459 -2.39 15.73 -4.42
N CYS A 460 -2.95 16.58 -3.55
CA CYS A 460 -2.17 17.54 -2.77
C CYS A 460 -1.79 17.04 -1.36
N ARG A 461 -2.50 16.05 -0.82
CA ARG A 461 -2.29 15.59 0.56
C ARG A 461 -1.05 14.70 0.72
N PRO A 462 -0.47 14.57 1.93
CA PRO A 462 0.54 13.56 2.20
C PRO A 462 -0.03 12.14 2.09
N GLN A 463 0.84 11.14 1.97
CA GLN A 463 0.45 9.76 1.67
C GLN A 463 -0.50 9.15 2.70
N ASP A 464 -0.32 9.43 3.99
CA ASP A 464 -1.17 8.92 5.05
C ASP A 464 -2.60 9.47 4.98
N GLU A 465 -2.75 10.76 4.75
CA GLU A 465 -4.05 11.40 4.51
C GLU A 465 -4.72 10.93 3.21
N ARG A 466 -3.94 10.57 2.17
CA ARG A 466 -4.48 9.92 0.96
C ARG A 466 -5.02 8.54 1.29
N CYS A 467 -4.28 7.71 2.03
CA CYS A 467 -4.73 6.38 2.44
C CYS A 467 -6.03 6.47 3.25
N PHE A 468 -6.10 7.41 4.20
CA PHE A 468 -7.32 7.70 4.94
C PHE A 468 -8.49 8.08 4.02
N THR A 469 -8.28 9.06 3.13
CA THR A 469 -9.33 9.54 2.23
C THR A 469 -9.86 8.41 1.35
N LEU A 470 -8.97 7.58 0.78
CA LEU A 470 -9.36 6.45 -0.06
C LEU A 470 -10.15 5.39 0.73
N LYS A 471 -9.75 5.06 1.95
CA LYS A 471 -10.51 4.12 2.82
C LYS A 471 -11.88 4.66 3.21
N MET A 472 -11.94 5.93 3.61
CA MET A 472 -13.18 6.61 3.96
C MET A 472 -14.14 6.60 2.77
N MET A 473 -13.64 6.96 1.58
CA MET A 473 -14.41 6.87 0.34
C MET A 473 -14.86 5.43 0.06
N ALA A 474 -13.97 4.44 0.14
CA ALA A 474 -14.31 3.05 -0.15
C ALA A 474 -15.50 2.55 0.68
N LYS A 475 -15.53 2.89 1.97
CA LYS A 475 -16.64 2.52 2.87
C LYS A 475 -17.90 3.31 2.63
N MET A 476 -17.80 4.62 2.45
CA MET A 476 -18.97 5.47 2.20
C MET A 476 -19.62 5.12 0.86
N ILE A 477 -18.83 4.80 -0.17
CA ILE A 477 -19.33 4.36 -1.48
C ILE A 477 -19.90 2.94 -1.39
N ALA A 478 -19.23 2.00 -0.71
CA ALA A 478 -19.76 0.65 -0.52
C ALA A 478 -21.12 0.68 0.20
N MET A 479 -21.24 1.47 1.28
CA MET A 479 -22.49 1.70 1.99
C MET A 479 -23.54 2.35 1.09
N HIS A 480 -23.16 3.38 0.32
CA HIS A 480 -24.05 4.02 -0.65
C HIS A 480 -24.60 3.00 -1.65
N VAL A 481 -23.74 2.22 -2.30
CA VAL A 481 -24.13 1.18 -3.27
C VAL A 481 -25.01 0.11 -2.62
N GLY A 482 -24.68 -0.32 -1.40
CA GLY A 482 -25.45 -1.31 -0.65
C GLY A 482 -26.87 -0.82 -0.28
N ILE A 483 -27.05 0.49 -0.05
CA ILE A 483 -28.36 1.09 0.25
C ILE A 483 -29.15 1.37 -1.02
N THR A 484 -28.55 2.01 -2.03
CA THR A 484 -29.29 2.44 -3.22
C THR A 484 -29.52 1.31 -4.21
N GLY A 485 -28.65 0.30 -4.26
CA GLY A 485 -28.77 -0.85 -5.15
C GLY A 485 -30.12 -1.56 -5.02
N PRO A 486 -30.51 -2.02 -3.82
CA PRO A 486 -31.81 -2.66 -3.59
C PRO A 486 -33.01 -1.75 -3.94
N VAL A 487 -32.93 -0.44 -3.64
CA VAL A 487 -34.00 0.51 -3.98
C VAL A 487 -34.17 0.64 -5.50
N VAL A 488 -33.06 0.71 -6.24
CA VAL A 488 -33.07 0.72 -7.71
C VAL A 488 -33.63 -0.59 -8.26
N VAL A 489 -33.28 -1.74 -7.67
CA VAL A 489 -33.87 -3.03 -8.06
C VAL A 489 -35.37 -3.05 -7.84
N MET A 490 -35.84 -2.64 -6.65
CA MET A 490 -37.25 -2.67 -6.29
C MET A 490 -38.11 -1.73 -7.16
N THR A 491 -37.62 -0.53 -7.45
CA THR A 491 -38.31 0.41 -8.36
C THR A 491 -38.41 -0.16 -9.78
N LYS A 492 -37.38 -0.86 -10.27
CA LYS A 492 -37.42 -1.53 -11.58
C LYS A 492 -38.34 -2.73 -11.61
N ILE A 493 -38.39 -3.54 -10.55
CA ILE A 493 -39.29 -4.71 -10.46
C ILE A 493 -40.75 -4.25 -10.42
N THR A 494 -41.06 -3.25 -9.59
CA THR A 494 -42.44 -2.74 -9.40
C THR A 494 -42.94 -1.89 -10.57
N ALA A 495 -42.08 -1.56 -11.53
CA ALA A 495 -42.36 -0.61 -12.61
C ALA A 495 -42.92 0.75 -12.11
N SER A 496 -42.64 1.11 -10.86
CA SER A 496 -43.07 2.39 -10.30
C SER A 496 -42.06 3.47 -10.66
N SER A 497 -42.34 4.24 -11.71
CA SER A 497 -41.59 5.45 -12.01
C SER A 497 -42.05 6.58 -11.08
N ASN A 498 -41.55 6.57 -9.85
CA ASN A 498 -41.84 7.61 -8.88
C ASN A 498 -40.69 8.64 -8.86
N ASP A 499 -40.95 9.83 -9.38
CA ASP A 499 -40.02 10.97 -9.40
C ASP A 499 -39.43 11.29 -8.02
N TYR A 500 -40.21 11.12 -6.96
CA TYR A 500 -39.76 11.36 -5.59
C TYR A 500 -38.66 10.38 -5.17
N VAL A 501 -38.69 9.14 -5.67
CA VAL A 501 -37.65 8.14 -5.37
C VAL A 501 -36.35 8.51 -6.08
N TYR A 502 -36.42 8.97 -7.33
CA TYR A 502 -35.23 9.46 -8.06
C TYR A 502 -34.61 10.69 -7.38
N LEU A 503 -35.46 11.66 -6.98
CA LEU A 503 -35.01 12.84 -6.25
C LEU A 503 -34.37 12.45 -4.91
N ALA A 504 -34.97 11.53 -4.15
CA ALA A 504 -34.42 11.06 -2.89
C ALA A 504 -33.05 10.39 -3.07
N ILE A 505 -32.88 9.55 -4.11
CA ILE A 505 -31.59 8.90 -4.41
C ILE A 505 -30.53 9.94 -4.79
N THR A 506 -30.85 10.91 -5.63
CA THR A 506 -29.88 11.95 -6.05
C THR A 506 -29.48 12.88 -4.91
N LEU A 507 -30.43 13.27 -4.04
CA LEU A 507 -30.14 14.03 -2.82
C LEU A 507 -29.28 13.22 -1.83
N PHE A 508 -29.53 11.92 -1.68
CA PHE A 508 -28.71 11.04 -0.86
C PHE A 508 -27.27 10.96 -1.40
N ILE A 509 -27.11 10.75 -2.72
CA ILE A 509 -25.80 10.75 -3.39
C ILE A 509 -25.06 12.06 -3.14
N MET A 510 -25.71 13.20 -3.37
CA MET A 510 -25.12 14.52 -3.11
C MET A 510 -24.65 14.66 -1.66
N SER A 511 -25.49 14.25 -0.70
CA SER A 511 -25.18 14.33 0.72
C SER A 511 -23.97 13.47 1.11
N VAL A 512 -23.85 12.26 0.55
CA VAL A 512 -22.69 11.38 0.75
C VAL A 512 -21.41 12.05 0.23
N HIS A 513 -21.43 12.68 -0.95
CA HIS A 513 -20.25 13.37 -1.50
C HIS A 513 -19.85 14.62 -0.73
N ILE A 514 -20.82 15.40 -0.25
CA ILE A 514 -20.56 16.55 0.62
C ILE A 514 -19.90 16.06 1.92
N ALA A 515 -20.40 14.99 2.52
CA ALA A 515 -19.82 14.40 3.72
C ALA A 515 -18.39 13.88 3.47
N MET A 516 -18.16 13.13 2.38
CA MET A 516 -16.81 12.67 2.00
C MET A 516 -15.83 13.82 1.85
N LEU A 517 -16.24 14.90 1.15
CA LEU A 517 -15.42 16.10 1.00
C LEU A 517 -15.14 16.77 2.35
N GLY A 518 -16.15 16.87 3.23
CA GLY A 518 -15.99 17.39 4.58
C GLY A 518 -14.95 16.63 5.39
N PHE A 519 -15.02 15.29 5.42
CA PHE A 519 -14.03 14.46 6.12
C PHE A 519 -12.64 14.54 5.50
N ALA A 520 -12.52 14.57 4.17
CA ALA A 520 -11.24 14.72 3.48
C ALA A 520 -10.59 16.10 3.73
N CYS A 521 -11.40 17.15 3.87
CA CYS A 521 -10.94 18.49 4.25
C CYS A 521 -10.46 18.55 5.70
N LEU A 522 -11.15 17.88 6.63
CA LEU A 522 -10.75 17.78 8.03
C LEU A 522 -9.42 17.02 8.19
N GLY A 523 -9.28 15.88 7.49
CA GLY A 523 -8.13 14.98 7.64
C GLY A 523 -8.13 14.23 8.97
N MET A 524 -7.24 13.25 9.11
CA MET A 524 -7.21 12.36 10.28
C MET A 524 -6.96 13.11 11.58
N ARG A 525 -5.97 14.01 11.59
CA ARG A 525 -5.56 14.72 12.82
C ARG A 525 -6.71 15.55 13.41
N ARG A 526 -7.40 16.33 12.58
CA ARG A 526 -8.50 17.17 13.07
C ARG A 526 -9.70 16.31 13.43
N LEU A 527 -9.99 15.26 12.65
CA LEU A 527 -11.10 14.36 12.93
C LEU A 527 -10.91 13.63 14.27
N ALA A 528 -9.68 13.23 14.63
CA ALA A 528 -9.39 12.62 15.92
C ALA A 528 -9.72 13.55 17.10
N THR A 529 -9.52 14.85 16.92
CA THR A 529 -9.83 15.88 17.92
C THR A 529 -11.25 16.45 17.81
N PHE A 530 -11.99 16.09 16.77
CA PHE A 530 -13.28 16.70 16.45
C PHE A 530 -14.39 15.96 17.18
N LEU A 531 -14.93 16.61 18.22
CA LEU A 531 -16.01 16.10 19.08
C LEU A 531 -15.64 14.77 19.80
N PRO A 532 -16.39 14.37 20.84
CA PRO A 532 -16.21 13.06 21.47
C PRO A 532 -16.39 11.88 20.49
N ALA A 533 -17.06 12.10 19.35
CA ALA A 533 -17.31 11.10 18.33
C ALA A 533 -16.14 10.90 17.34
N GLY A 534 -15.16 11.81 17.29
CA GLY A 534 -14.06 11.80 16.32
C GLY A 534 -13.31 10.46 16.22
N PRO A 535 -12.81 9.90 17.34
CA PRO A 535 -12.17 8.59 17.35
C PRO A 535 -13.08 7.46 16.86
N CYS A 536 -14.38 7.49 17.18
CA CYS A 536 -15.35 6.51 16.70
C CYS A 536 -15.54 6.59 15.17
N MET A 537 -15.57 7.80 14.61
CA MET A 537 -15.62 7.99 13.16
C MET A 537 -14.35 7.52 12.47
N LEU A 538 -13.18 7.81 13.04
CA LEU A 538 -11.91 7.28 12.53
C LEU A 538 -11.86 5.76 12.60
N GLN A 539 -12.34 5.16 13.69
CA GLN A 539 -12.45 3.72 13.84
C GLN A 539 -13.33 3.11 12.74
N LEU A 540 -14.47 3.73 12.45
CA LEU A 540 -15.36 3.32 11.36
C LEU A 540 -14.63 3.37 10.01
N PHE A 541 -13.80 4.38 9.75
CA PHE A 541 -13.11 4.53 8.46
C PHE A 541 -11.81 3.73 8.34
N LEU A 542 -11.04 3.54 9.41
CA LEU A 542 -9.75 2.85 9.37
C LEU A 542 -9.87 1.34 9.60
N GLY A 543 -10.73 0.90 10.52
CA GLY A 543 -10.84 -0.51 10.95
C GLY A 543 -11.57 -1.41 9.95
N ARG A 544 -11.14 -2.66 9.76
CA ARG A 544 -11.82 -3.64 8.89
C ARG A 544 -12.60 -4.65 9.70
N GLY A 545 -13.94 -4.67 9.57
CA GLY A 545 -14.81 -5.74 10.05
C GLY A 545 -14.88 -6.00 11.57
N ARG A 546 -13.94 -5.45 12.34
CA ARG A 546 -13.94 -5.49 13.80
C ARG A 546 -14.69 -4.28 14.32
N CYS A 547 -16.00 -4.42 14.48
CA CYS A 547 -16.73 -3.59 15.43
C CYS A 547 -16.37 -4.01 16.85
N SER A 548 -15.08 -3.94 17.20
CA SER A 548 -14.70 -3.81 18.59
C SER A 548 -15.15 -2.40 18.96
N VAL A 549 -16.38 -2.28 19.45
CA VAL A 549 -16.77 -1.13 20.27
C VAL A 549 -15.81 -1.20 21.43
N ALA A 550 -14.68 -0.51 21.30
CA ALA A 550 -13.67 -0.45 22.33
C ALA A 550 -14.42 -0.08 23.60
N SER A 551 -14.27 -0.92 24.63
CA SER A 551 -14.72 -0.61 25.97
C SER A 551 -13.95 0.63 26.38
N ALA A 552 -14.52 1.81 26.09
CA ALA A 552 -13.97 3.11 26.39
C ALA A 552 -14.11 3.33 27.90
N VAL A 553 -13.41 2.51 28.68
CA VAL A 553 -13.21 2.71 30.11
C VAL A 553 -11.94 3.53 30.24
N PRO A 554 -12.03 4.87 30.36
CA PRO A 554 -10.89 5.70 30.65
C PRO A 554 -10.37 5.36 32.06
N GLY A 555 -9.19 4.75 32.16
CA GLY A 555 -8.56 4.53 33.47
C GLY A 555 -7.47 3.48 33.53
N THR A 556 -7.46 2.50 32.63
CA THR A 556 -6.33 1.56 32.50
C THR A 556 -5.47 2.02 31.35
N SER A 557 -4.29 2.55 31.64
CA SER A 557 -3.20 2.65 30.66
C SER A 557 -3.15 1.32 29.91
N PRO A 558 -3.34 1.32 28.57
CA PRO A 558 -3.36 0.09 27.82
C PRO A 558 -2.01 -0.58 28.04
N SER A 559 -2.00 -1.64 28.85
CA SER A 559 -0.93 -2.62 28.78
C SER A 559 -0.90 -3.01 27.31
N VAL A 560 0.19 -2.65 26.61
CA VAL A 560 0.39 -3.01 25.21
C VAL A 560 -0.04 -4.46 25.11
N PRO A 561 -1.17 -4.77 24.42
CA PRO A 561 -1.68 -6.12 24.42
C PRO A 561 -0.53 -6.98 23.95
N ALA A 562 -0.10 -7.93 24.80
CA ALA A 562 0.95 -8.85 24.45
C ALA A 562 0.56 -9.37 23.07
N MET A 563 1.37 -9.05 22.06
CA MET A 563 1.08 -9.40 20.69
C MET A 563 0.93 -10.91 20.72
N GLU A 564 -0.31 -11.41 20.70
CA GLU A 564 -0.59 -12.83 20.70
C GLU A 564 0.02 -13.32 19.39
N ILE A 565 1.23 -13.86 19.51
CA ILE A 565 1.86 -14.60 18.43
C ILE A 565 0.96 -15.81 18.29
N GLU A 566 0.00 -15.72 17.36
CA GLU A 566 -0.75 -16.88 16.88
C GLU A 566 0.31 -17.93 16.58
N SER A 567 0.40 -18.95 17.43
CA SER A 567 1.24 -20.10 17.18
C SER A 567 0.58 -20.80 16.01
N ASP A 568 0.99 -20.44 14.79
CA ASP A 568 0.69 -21.20 13.59
C ASP A 568 1.27 -22.60 13.79
N THR A 569 0.47 -23.50 14.36
CA THR A 569 0.65 -24.94 14.23
C THR A 569 0.52 -25.24 12.75
N ASP A 570 1.65 -25.31 12.05
CA ASP A 570 1.74 -25.74 10.65
C ASP A 570 1.03 -27.09 10.49
N PRO A 571 -0.08 -27.16 9.72
CA PRO A 571 -0.81 -28.39 9.53
C PRO A 571 -0.32 -29.09 8.26
N SER A 572 0.93 -29.59 8.23
CA SER A 572 1.38 -30.70 7.36
C SER A 572 2.90 -30.78 7.29
N ASP A 573 3.50 -31.62 8.14
CA ASP A 573 4.70 -32.40 7.81
C ASP A 573 4.66 -33.70 8.61
N SER A 574 3.63 -34.51 8.33
CA SER A 574 3.59 -35.93 8.66
C SER A 574 3.69 -36.70 7.35
N ASN A 575 4.91 -36.83 6.84
CA ASN A 575 5.25 -37.92 5.95
C ASN A 575 6.47 -38.62 6.57
N ASP A 576 6.15 -39.71 7.25
CA ASP A 576 7.06 -40.77 7.67
C ASP A 576 8.03 -41.13 6.54
N SER A 577 9.32 -40.92 6.78
CA SER A 577 10.38 -41.68 6.15
C SER A 577 10.85 -42.75 7.13
N SER A 578 10.27 -43.94 6.99
CA SER A 578 10.91 -45.19 7.38
C SER A 578 12.02 -45.51 6.38
N GLU A 579 13.27 -45.37 6.81
CA GLU A 579 14.42 -46.24 6.50
C GLU A 579 15.60 -45.93 7.41
#